data_AF-A0A1N6KE29-F1
#
_entry.id   AF-A0A1N6KE29-F1
#
_cell.length_a   1.000
_cell.length_b   1.000
_cell.length_c   1.000
_cell.angle_alpha   90.00
_cell.angle_beta   90.00
_cell.angle_gamma   90.00
#
_symmetry.space_group_name_H-M   'P 1'
#
loop_
_entity.id
_entity.type
_entity.pdbx_description
1 polymer ?
#
loop_
_entity_poly.entity_id
_entity_poly.type
_entity_poly.pdbx_seq_one_letter_code
_entity_poly.pdbx_strand_id
1 'polypeptide(L)'
;MTPFDQAKADKSSPKHERWPHLRFHLPYNHVTSTFGDDWFALKAEAFARFFGTPTFLLGQTLIVAIWVILNMTGVTKFDVYPFILLNLAFSLQSAYAAPLILLAQTRQADRDKALADADAQHREAIAKSAEERQLQMAEHTSQMATLLKQNTELTEITRQLSQRIEALTIEMHAKVLSAR
;
A
#
# COMPACT_ATOMS: atom_id res chain seq x y z
N MET A 1 36.20 -22.39 -24.80
CA MET A 1 35.11 -21.60 -24.20
C MET A 1 35.57 -21.26 -22.80
N THR A 2 35.90 -20.00 -22.51
CA THR A 2 36.48 -19.63 -21.20
C THR A 2 35.37 -19.46 -20.15
N PRO A 3 35.65 -19.60 -18.85
CA PRO A 3 34.69 -19.29 -17.78
C PRO A 3 34.14 -17.85 -17.87
N PHE A 4 34.91 -16.94 -18.48
CA PHE A 4 34.52 -15.55 -18.75
C PHE A 4 33.44 -15.41 -19.84
N ASP A 5 33.33 -16.38 -20.77
CA ASP A 5 32.28 -16.38 -21.79
C ASP A 5 30.91 -16.76 -21.21
N GLN A 6 30.87 -17.61 -20.17
CA GLN A 6 29.62 -18.01 -19.51
C GLN A 6 28.99 -16.87 -18.69
N ALA A 7 29.82 -16.03 -18.05
CA ALA A 7 29.34 -14.87 -17.28
C ALA A 7 28.70 -13.78 -18.15
N LYS A 8 28.92 -13.81 -19.48
CA LYS A 8 28.32 -12.86 -20.44
C LYS A 8 27.02 -13.38 -21.06
N ALA A 9 26.79 -14.69 -21.03
CA ALA A 9 25.60 -15.34 -21.56
C ALA A 9 24.40 -15.25 -20.58
N ASP A 10 24.66 -15.13 -19.27
CA ASP A 10 23.64 -14.96 -18.23
C ASP A 10 23.34 -13.47 -17.93
N LYS A 11 23.16 -12.69 -18.99
CA LYS A 11 22.60 -11.33 -18.91
C LYS A 11 21.22 -11.27 -19.55
N SER A 12 20.44 -12.34 -19.43
CA SER A 12 18.99 -12.16 -19.45
C SER A 12 18.63 -11.40 -18.17
N SER A 13 18.61 -10.07 -18.25
CA SER A 13 17.96 -9.23 -17.24
C SER A 13 16.67 -9.94 -16.83
N PRO A 14 16.43 -10.20 -15.54
CA PRO A 14 15.13 -10.69 -15.12
C PRO A 14 14.15 -9.68 -15.69
N LYS A 15 13.25 -10.12 -16.57
CA LYS A 15 12.11 -9.30 -16.98
C LYS A 15 11.58 -8.78 -15.65
N HIS A 16 11.62 -7.47 -15.43
CA HIS A 16 10.86 -6.89 -14.35
C HIS A 16 9.42 -7.27 -14.69
N GLU A 17 8.96 -8.41 -14.17
CA GLU A 17 7.56 -8.69 -14.00
C GLU A 17 7.08 -7.44 -13.30
N ARG A 18 6.37 -6.60 -14.05
CA ARG A 18 5.60 -5.52 -13.46
C ARG A 18 4.56 -6.25 -12.65
N TRP A 19 4.91 -6.63 -11.42
CA TRP A 19 3.96 -7.10 -10.44
C TRP A 19 2.86 -6.05 -10.47
N PRO A 20 1.63 -6.40 -10.87
CA PRO A 20 0.55 -5.44 -10.82
C PRO A 20 0.49 -4.96 -9.38
N HIS A 21 0.72 -3.67 -9.15
CA HIS A 21 0.70 -3.07 -7.82
C HIS A 21 -0.66 -3.32 -7.13
N LEU A 22 -1.68 -3.64 -7.92
CA LEU A 22 -3.02 -4.02 -7.50
C LEU A 22 -3.25 -5.54 -7.42
N ARG A 23 -2.23 -6.41 -7.47
CA ARG A 23 -2.41 -7.88 -7.56
C ARG A 23 -3.36 -8.47 -6.51
N PHE A 24 -3.36 -7.91 -5.30
CA PHE A 24 -4.25 -8.33 -4.22
C PHE A 24 -5.64 -7.71 -4.33
N HIS A 25 -5.79 -6.61 -5.06
CA HIS A 25 -7.07 -5.96 -5.38
C HIS A 25 -7.73 -6.50 -6.66
N LEU A 26 -6.98 -7.14 -7.57
CA LEU A 26 -7.51 -7.70 -8.82
C LEU A 26 -8.70 -8.67 -8.59
N PRO A 27 -8.62 -9.61 -7.63
CA PRO A 27 -9.75 -10.49 -7.31
C PRO A 27 -11.01 -9.73 -6.88
N TYR A 28 -10.86 -8.55 -6.26
CA TYR A 28 -11.94 -7.73 -5.72
C TYR A 28 -12.39 -6.60 -6.66
N ASN A 29 -11.91 -6.56 -7.90
CA ASN A 29 -12.29 -5.49 -8.83
C ASN A 29 -13.81 -5.46 -9.06
N HIS A 30 -14.47 -6.62 -9.04
CA HIS A 30 -15.91 -6.77 -9.20
C HIS A 30 -16.74 -6.17 -8.03
N VAL A 31 -16.17 -6.07 -6.82
CA VAL A 31 -16.83 -5.40 -5.69
C VAL A 31 -16.45 -3.93 -5.58
N THR A 32 -15.44 -3.47 -6.31
CA THR A 32 -14.95 -2.08 -6.21
C THR A 32 -15.95 -1.07 -6.78
N SER A 33 -16.79 -1.46 -7.73
CA SER A 33 -17.85 -0.58 -8.23
C SER A 33 -18.92 -0.35 -7.15
N THR A 34 -19.06 0.91 -6.73
CA THR A 34 -19.99 1.34 -5.66
C THR A 34 -21.44 0.94 -5.95
N PHE A 35 -21.81 0.90 -7.24
CA PHE A 35 -23.17 0.66 -7.68
C PHE A 35 -23.32 -0.30 -8.89
N GLY A 36 -22.24 -0.94 -9.35
CA GLY A 36 -22.21 -1.78 -10.56
C GLY A 36 -21.81 -0.99 -11.81
N ASP A 37 -21.81 -1.63 -12.98
CA ASP A 37 -21.47 -0.98 -14.26
C ASP A 37 -22.71 -0.48 -15.02
N ASP A 38 -23.87 -0.49 -14.36
CA ASP A 38 -25.17 -0.16 -14.95
C ASP A 38 -25.48 1.35 -14.94
N TRP A 39 -26.50 1.74 -15.71
CA TRP A 39 -27.03 3.12 -15.72
C TRP A 39 -27.42 3.63 -14.31
N PHE A 40 -27.79 2.71 -13.42
CA PHE A 40 -28.10 3.01 -12.02
C PHE A 40 -26.87 3.51 -11.26
N ALA A 41 -25.68 3.01 -11.60
CA ALA A 41 -24.44 3.42 -10.96
C ALA A 41 -24.05 4.86 -11.28
N LEU A 42 -24.17 5.23 -12.56
CA LEU A 42 -23.97 6.61 -13.01
C LEU A 42 -24.92 7.58 -12.30
N LYS A 43 -26.19 7.19 -12.15
CA LYS A 43 -27.17 7.97 -11.39
C LYS A 43 -26.83 8.04 -9.91
N ALA A 44 -26.50 6.92 -9.30
CA ALA A 44 -26.19 6.85 -7.88
C ALA A 44 -24.91 7.63 -7.53
N GLU A 45 -23.91 7.66 -8.42
CA GLU A 45 -22.73 8.52 -8.28
C GLU A 45 -23.11 10.00 -8.36
N ALA A 46 -23.96 10.38 -9.34
CA ALA A 46 -24.46 11.75 -9.43
C ALA A 46 -25.23 12.17 -8.18
N PHE A 47 -26.09 11.29 -7.65
CA PHE A 47 -26.79 11.51 -6.38
C PHE A 47 -25.81 11.64 -5.21
N ALA A 48 -24.83 10.74 -5.08
CA ALA A 48 -23.85 10.79 -4.00
C ALA A 48 -23.05 12.11 -4.00
N ARG A 49 -22.62 12.57 -5.18
CA ARG A 49 -21.91 13.86 -5.33
C ARG A 49 -22.81 15.05 -5.01
N PHE A 50 -24.10 14.98 -5.37
CA PHE A 50 -25.07 16.02 -5.08
C PHE A 50 -25.38 16.13 -3.57
N PHE A 51 -25.68 15.01 -2.91
CA PHE A 51 -25.95 14.97 -1.47
C PHE A 51 -24.72 15.27 -0.59
N GLY A 52 -23.50 15.04 -1.10
CA GLY A 52 -22.24 15.33 -0.40
C GLY A 52 -21.86 16.82 -0.38
N THR A 53 -22.59 17.69 -1.09
CA THR A 53 -22.27 19.11 -1.18
C THR A 53 -23.12 19.93 -0.18
N PRO A 54 -22.53 20.89 0.58
CA PRO A 54 -23.28 21.72 1.53
C PRO A 54 -24.40 22.55 0.88
N THR A 55 -24.30 22.80 -0.43
CA THR A 55 -25.31 23.47 -1.25
C THR A 55 -26.65 22.74 -1.25
N PHE A 56 -26.68 21.40 -1.14
CA PHE A 56 -27.93 20.65 -1.08
C PHE A 56 -28.75 21.01 0.17
N LEU A 57 -28.10 21.05 1.34
CA LEU A 57 -28.75 21.39 2.61
C LEU A 57 -29.30 22.82 2.60
N LEU A 58 -28.55 23.76 2.01
CA LEU A 58 -29.00 25.15 1.84
C LEU A 58 -30.23 25.22 0.92
N GLY A 59 -30.20 24.53 -0.22
CA GLY A 59 -31.33 24.46 -1.15
C GLY A 59 -32.59 23.86 -0.51
N GLN A 60 -32.45 22.74 0.19
CA GLN A 60 -33.55 22.09 0.91
C GLN A 60 -34.15 23.02 1.98
N THR A 61 -33.31 23.70 2.76
CA THR A 61 -33.74 24.65 3.79
C THR A 61 -34.50 25.83 3.18
N LEU A 62 -34.02 26.36 2.05
CA LEU A 62 -34.68 27.46 1.35
C LEU A 62 -36.06 27.06 0.83
N ILE A 63 -36.19 25.87 0.23
CA ILE A 63 -37.47 25.34 -0.26
C ILE A 63 -38.48 25.23 0.89
N VAL A 64 -38.06 24.68 2.03
CA VAL A 64 -38.90 24.53 3.23
C VAL A 64 -39.29 25.91 3.78
N ALA A 65 -38.35 26.84 3.86
CA ALA A 65 -38.62 28.21 4.32
C ALA A 65 -39.62 28.93 3.42
N ILE A 66 -39.45 28.85 2.09
CA ILE A 66 -40.38 29.44 1.12
C ILE A 66 -41.78 28.82 1.28
N TRP A 67 -41.87 27.49 1.44
CA TRP A 67 -43.14 26.81 1.64
C TRP A 67 -43.88 27.32 2.89
N VAL A 68 -43.16 27.43 4.00
CA VAL A 68 -43.72 27.95 5.26
C VAL A 68 -44.17 29.41 5.09
N ILE A 69 -43.37 30.27 4.46
CA ILE A 69 -43.70 31.69 4.24
C ILE A 69 -44.95 31.84 3.34
N LEU A 70 -45.04 31.07 2.25
CA LEU A 70 -46.19 31.14 1.33
C LEU A 70 -47.49 30.68 1.98
N ASN A 71 -47.46 29.65 2.82
CA ASN A 71 -48.64 29.18 3.56
C ASN A 71 -48.99 30.13 4.72
N MET A 72 -48.00 30.70 5.41
CA MET A 72 -48.20 31.64 6.52
C MET A 72 -48.79 32.98 6.05
N THR A 73 -48.37 33.48 4.88
CA THR A 73 -48.88 34.74 4.29
C THR A 73 -50.31 34.63 3.74
N GLY A 74 -50.92 33.43 3.80
CA GLY A 74 -52.31 33.21 3.43
C GLY A 74 -52.60 33.26 1.93
N VAL A 75 -51.55 33.35 1.09
CA VAL A 75 -51.65 33.32 -0.38
C VAL A 75 -52.22 31.98 -0.86
N THR A 76 -51.87 30.89 -0.17
CA THR A 76 -52.35 29.55 -0.45
C THR A 76 -52.70 28.86 0.88
N LYS A 77 -53.97 28.48 1.11
CA LYS A 77 -54.41 27.78 2.34
C LYS A 77 -54.23 26.25 2.27
N PHE A 78 -53.18 25.78 1.59
CA PHE A 78 -52.98 24.35 1.37
C PHE A 78 -52.48 23.62 2.62
N ASP A 79 -51.70 24.29 3.48
CA ASP A 79 -51.15 23.71 4.73
C ASP A 79 -51.13 24.77 5.86
N VAL A 80 -52.30 25.04 6.45
CA VAL A 80 -52.45 25.98 7.58
C VAL A 80 -51.82 25.38 8.84
N TYR A 81 -51.31 26.23 9.74
CA TYR A 81 -50.76 25.81 11.04
C TYR A 81 -51.68 24.76 11.70
N PRO A 82 -51.20 23.53 12.01
CA PRO A 82 -49.81 23.15 12.32
C PRO A 82 -49.00 22.44 11.20
N PHE A 83 -49.20 22.75 9.92
CA PHE A 83 -48.42 22.19 8.78
C PHE A 83 -48.42 20.65 8.69
N ILE A 84 -49.62 20.04 8.67
CA ILE A 84 -49.77 18.58 8.70
C ILE A 84 -49.17 17.91 7.45
N LEU A 85 -49.27 18.53 6.27
CA LEU A 85 -48.77 17.95 5.02
C LEU A 85 -47.24 17.96 4.99
N LEU A 86 -46.64 19.08 5.41
CA LEU A 86 -45.18 19.19 5.53
C LEU A 86 -44.64 18.17 6.54
N ASN A 87 -45.29 18.02 7.69
CA ASN A 87 -44.89 17.02 8.68
C ASN A 87 -45.03 15.58 8.15
N LEU A 88 -46.11 15.29 7.41
CA LEU A 88 -46.32 13.99 6.79
C LEU A 88 -45.25 13.70 5.73
N ALA A 89 -44.88 14.70 4.92
CA ALA A 89 -43.83 14.57 3.92
C ALA A 89 -42.46 14.28 4.56
N PHE A 90 -42.09 14.99 5.63
CA PHE A 90 -40.84 14.72 6.37
C PHE A 90 -40.83 13.35 7.05
N SER A 91 -41.97 12.93 7.59
CA SER A 91 -42.13 11.60 8.19
C SER A 91 -41.90 10.51 7.14
N LEU A 92 -42.51 10.64 5.97
CA LEU A 92 -42.30 9.72 4.85
C LEU A 92 -40.86 9.76 4.32
N GLN A 93 -40.28 10.96 4.18
CA GLN A 93 -38.89 11.13 3.75
C GLN A 93 -37.94 10.37 4.66
N SER A 94 -38.11 10.50 5.98
CA SER A 94 -37.29 9.82 6.97
C SER A 94 -37.49 8.30 6.94
N ALA A 95 -38.75 7.85 6.82
CA ALA A 95 -39.09 6.44 6.77
C ALA A 95 -38.49 5.72 5.54
N TYR A 96 -38.41 6.38 4.39
CA TYR A 96 -37.79 5.82 3.19
C TYR A 96 -36.26 6.02 3.14
N ALA A 97 -35.76 7.10 3.73
CA ALA A 97 -34.32 7.35 3.80
C ALA A 97 -33.60 6.29 4.65
N ALA A 98 -34.14 5.91 5.81
CA ALA A 98 -33.51 4.94 6.70
C ALA A 98 -33.14 3.59 6.04
N PRO A 99 -34.05 2.87 5.35
CA PRO A 99 -33.72 1.62 4.68
C PRO A 99 -32.79 1.81 3.48
N LEU A 100 -32.91 2.92 2.74
CA LEU A 100 -31.98 3.23 1.65
C LEU A 100 -30.56 3.48 2.15
N ILE A 101 -30.43 4.21 3.27
CA ILE A 101 -29.15 4.45 3.94
C ILE A 101 -28.57 3.12 4.41
N LEU A 102 -29.38 2.24 5.01
CA LEU A 102 -28.93 0.91 5.44
C LEU A 102 -28.44 0.06 4.27
N LEU A 103 -29.14 0.10 3.12
CA LEU A 103 -28.71 -0.60 1.91
C LEU A 103 -27.40 -0.03 1.36
N ALA A 104 -27.23 1.30 1.38
CA ALA A 104 -25.98 1.93 1.00
C ALA A 104 -24.83 1.56 1.95
N GLN A 105 -25.10 1.51 3.26
CA GLN A 105 -24.14 1.14 4.30
C GLN A 105 -23.73 -0.32 4.23
N THR A 106 -24.66 -1.25 4.01
CA THR A 106 -24.34 -2.69 3.84
C THR A 106 -23.45 -2.90 2.62
N ARG A 107 -23.77 -2.27 1.48
CA ARG A 107 -22.91 -2.32 0.29
C ARG A 107 -21.54 -1.66 0.53
N GLN A 108 -21.49 -0.58 1.30
CA GLN A 108 -20.22 0.04 1.68
C GLN A 108 -19.39 -0.89 2.57
N ALA A 109 -20.00 -1.53 3.56
CA ALA A 109 -19.34 -2.46 4.47
C ALA A 109 -18.77 -3.69 3.75
N ASP A 110 -19.49 -4.25 2.78
CA ASP A 110 -19.01 -5.38 1.97
C ASP A 110 -17.75 -5.00 1.18
N ARG A 111 -17.69 -3.78 0.64
CA ARG A 111 -16.50 -3.25 -0.05
C ARG A 111 -15.35 -3.02 0.90
N ASP A 112 -15.60 -2.36 2.02
CA ASP A 112 -14.58 -2.04 3.00
C ASP A 112 -13.95 -3.34 3.54
N LYS A 113 -14.76 -4.39 3.73
CA LYS A 113 -14.28 -5.73 4.08
C LYS A 113 -13.37 -6.33 3.01
N ALA A 114 -13.79 -6.33 1.74
CA ALA A 114 -12.99 -6.86 0.64
C ALA A 114 -11.65 -6.12 0.47
N LEU A 115 -11.66 -4.79 0.64
CA LEU A 115 -10.45 -3.98 0.62
C LEU A 115 -9.53 -4.29 1.81
N ALA A 116 -10.09 -4.49 3.00
CA ALA A 116 -9.34 -4.88 4.18
C ALA A 116 -8.70 -6.27 4.02
N ASP A 117 -9.41 -7.24 3.43
CA ASP A 117 -8.88 -8.58 3.16
C ASP A 117 -7.72 -8.53 2.14
N ALA A 118 -7.85 -7.71 1.09
CA ALA A 118 -6.77 -7.48 0.11
C ALA A 118 -5.50 -6.88 0.76
N ASP A 119 -5.69 -5.87 1.62
CA ASP A 119 -4.60 -5.23 2.35
C ASP A 119 -3.94 -6.17 3.36
N ALA A 120 -4.72 -7.01 4.05
CA ALA A 120 -4.19 -8.04 4.95
C ALA A 120 -3.28 -9.03 4.20
N GLN A 121 -3.73 -9.56 3.06
CA GLN A 121 -2.92 -10.44 2.22
C GLN A 121 -1.65 -9.76 1.71
N HIS A 122 -1.75 -8.48 1.34
CA HIS A 122 -0.60 -7.70 0.91
C HIS A 122 0.45 -7.57 2.02
N ARG A 123 0.02 -7.28 3.25
CA ARG A 123 0.88 -7.15 4.43
C ARG A 123 1.55 -8.47 4.79
N GLU A 124 0.83 -9.59 4.73
CA GLU A 124 1.40 -10.92 4.95
C GLU A 124 2.48 -11.25 3.91
N ALA A 125 2.22 -10.94 2.62
CA ALA A 125 3.20 -11.14 1.57
C ALA A 125 4.46 -10.28 1.76
N ILE A 126 4.30 -9.02 2.19
CA ILE A 126 5.43 -8.15 2.54
C ILE A 126 6.21 -8.74 3.72
N ALA A 127 5.53 -9.17 4.78
CA ALA A 127 6.16 -9.74 5.97
C ALA A 127 7.02 -10.96 5.62
N LYS A 128 6.48 -11.89 4.80
CA LYS A 128 7.22 -13.04 4.31
C LYS A 128 8.45 -12.64 3.49
N SER A 129 8.30 -11.70 2.57
CA SER A 129 9.45 -11.19 1.78
C SER A 129 10.49 -10.46 2.62
N ALA A 130 10.10 -9.88 3.77
CA ALA A 130 11.01 -9.24 4.69
C ALA A 130 11.80 -10.28 5.49
N GLU A 131 11.15 -11.36 5.93
CA GLU A 131 11.80 -12.49 6.58
C GLU A 131 12.81 -13.18 5.66
N GLU A 132 12.44 -13.45 4.40
CA GLU A 132 13.36 -14.02 3.40
C GLU A 132 14.59 -13.12 3.18
N ARG A 133 14.38 -11.80 3.06
CA ARG A 133 15.48 -10.84 2.95
C ARG A 133 16.36 -10.83 4.20
N GLN A 134 15.78 -10.96 5.39
CA GLN A 134 16.53 -10.99 6.64
C GLN A 134 17.44 -12.23 6.71
N LEU A 135 16.94 -13.40 6.28
CA LEU A 135 17.75 -14.61 6.20
C LEU A 135 18.90 -14.46 5.20
N GLN A 136 18.63 -13.94 4.00
CA GLN A 136 19.67 -13.67 3.01
C GLN A 136 20.73 -12.69 3.53
N MET A 137 20.31 -11.64 4.23
CA MET A 137 21.22 -10.68 4.85
C MET A 137 22.09 -11.32 5.94
N ALA A 138 21.54 -12.26 6.72
CA ALA A 138 22.30 -13.01 7.73
C ALA A 138 23.35 -13.92 7.06
N GLU A 139 22.98 -14.61 5.98
CA GLU A 139 23.93 -15.41 5.19
C GLU A 139 25.05 -14.55 4.60
N HIS A 140 24.71 -13.44 3.93
CA HIS A 140 25.69 -12.49 3.41
C HIS A 140 26.62 -11.96 4.51
N THR A 141 26.08 -11.65 5.69
CA THR A 141 26.88 -11.18 6.83
C THR A 141 27.90 -12.25 7.28
N SER A 142 27.49 -13.52 7.32
CA SER A 142 28.39 -14.63 7.66
C SER A 142 29.50 -14.84 6.62
N GLN A 143 29.19 -14.67 5.34
CA GLN A 143 30.18 -14.71 4.25
C GLN A 143 31.18 -13.56 4.39
N MET A 144 30.71 -12.34 4.64
CA MET A 144 31.59 -11.18 4.87
C MET A 144 32.51 -11.40 6.07
N ALA A 145 32.00 -11.95 7.18
CA ALA A 145 32.83 -12.29 8.34
C ALA A 145 33.92 -13.32 7.98
N THR A 146 33.59 -14.32 7.15
CA THR A 146 34.55 -15.32 6.67
C THR A 146 35.64 -14.71 5.80
N LEU A 147 35.28 -13.83 4.85
CA LEU A 147 36.24 -13.13 3.99
C LEU A 147 37.17 -12.21 4.80
N LEU A 148 36.64 -11.52 5.81
CA LEU A 148 37.45 -10.69 6.71
C LEU A 148 38.46 -11.53 7.50
N LYS A 149 38.06 -12.71 7.96
CA LYS A 149 38.96 -13.66 8.63
C LYS A 149 40.09 -14.12 7.70
N GLN A 150 39.77 -14.50 6.46
CA GLN A 150 40.77 -14.90 5.47
C GLN A 150 41.76 -13.77 5.15
N ASN A 151 41.28 -12.54 4.97
CA ASN A 151 42.16 -11.38 4.77
C ASN A 151 43.10 -11.16 5.97
N THR A 152 42.59 -11.34 7.18
CA THR A 152 43.39 -11.23 8.41
C THR A 152 44.47 -12.32 8.45
N GLU A 153 44.14 -13.56 8.13
CA GLU A 153 45.09 -14.68 8.07
C GLU A 153 46.17 -14.47 6.99
N LEU A 154 45.79 -14.02 5.79
CA LEU A 154 46.74 -13.69 4.73
C LEU A 154 47.71 -12.57 5.16
N THR A 155 47.20 -11.56 5.86
CA THR A 155 48.01 -10.46 6.40
C THR A 155 49.01 -10.99 7.42
N GLU A 156 48.59 -11.89 8.31
CA GLU A 156 49.47 -12.49 9.32
C GLU A 156 50.53 -13.41 8.70
N ILE A 157 50.17 -14.23 7.70
CA ILE A 157 51.14 -15.05 6.94
C ILE A 157 52.16 -14.15 6.25
N THR A 158 51.71 -13.06 5.62
CA THR A 158 52.59 -12.09 4.97
C THR A 158 53.56 -11.46 5.97
N ARG A 159 53.06 -11.08 7.16
CA ARG A 159 53.89 -10.55 8.25
C ARG A 159 54.94 -11.57 8.71
N GLN A 160 54.56 -12.84 8.90
CA GLN A 160 55.47 -13.91 9.30
C GLN A 160 56.53 -14.21 8.24
N LEU A 161 56.16 -14.25 6.96
CA LEU A 161 57.11 -14.44 5.86
C LEU A 161 58.12 -13.29 5.81
N SER A 162 57.66 -12.05 5.96
CA SER A 162 58.55 -10.88 6.03
C SER A 162 59.55 -10.99 7.19
N GLN A 163 59.09 -11.37 8.38
CA GLN A 163 59.96 -11.56 9.55
C GLN A 163 60.98 -12.69 9.34
N ARG A 164 60.58 -13.79 8.68
CA ARG A 164 61.49 -14.89 8.35
C ARG A 164 62.55 -14.49 7.34
N ILE A 165 62.17 -13.74 6.30
CA ILE A 165 63.12 -13.22 5.30
C ILE A 165 64.12 -12.28 5.97
N GLU A 166 63.66 -11.39 6.84
CA GLU A 166 64.52 -10.48 7.60
C GLU A 166 65.52 -11.25 8.47
N ALA A 167 65.04 -12.22 9.26
CA ALA A 167 65.90 -13.06 10.10
C ALA A 167 66.93 -13.86 9.28
N LEU A 168 66.51 -14.48 8.17
CA LEU A 168 67.39 -15.26 7.31
C LEU A 168 68.44 -14.37 6.61
N THR A 169 68.06 -13.14 6.26
CA THR A 169 68.97 -12.15 5.67
C THR A 169 70.03 -11.71 6.70
N ILE A 170 69.63 -11.48 7.95
CA ILE A 170 70.55 -11.15 9.05
C ILE A 170 71.52 -12.31 9.30
N GLU A 171 71.04 -13.56 9.37
CA GLU A 171 71.90 -14.74 9.53
C GLU A 171 72.89 -14.91 8.37
N MET A 172 72.43 -14.71 7.14
CA MET A 172 73.29 -14.76 5.95
C MET A 172 74.37 -13.66 6.01
N HIS A 173 73.99 -12.43 6.36
CA HIS A 173 74.93 -11.31 6.49
C HIS A 173 75.99 -11.58 7.58
N ALA A 174 75.58 -12.15 8.71
CA ALA A 174 76.47 -12.56 9.79
C ALA A 174 77.46 -13.65 9.35
N LYS A 175 76.99 -14.71 8.66
CA LYS A 175 77.87 -15.78 8.15
C LYS A 175 78.88 -15.27 7.12
N VAL A 176 78.45 -14.39 6.21
CA VAL A 176 79.35 -13.79 5.21
C VAL A 176 80.43 -12.93 5.86
N LEU A 177 80.08 -12.15 6.88
CA LEU A 177 81.05 -11.36 7.65
C LEU A 177 82.04 -12.22 8.46
N SER A 178 81.60 -13.38 8.96
CA SER A 178 82.48 -14.30 9.70
C SER A 178 83.42 -15.15 8.82
N ALA A 179 83.16 -15.21 7.51
CA ALA A 179 83.94 -16.00 6.56
C ALA A 179 85.09 -15.22 5.89
N ARG A 180 85.36 -13.98 6.35
CA ARG A 180 86.39 -13.08 5.85
C ARG A 180 87.35 -12.70 6.96
#